data_AF-A0A928IY59-F1
#
_entry.id   AF-A0A928IY59-F1
#
_cell.length_a   1.000
_cell.length_b   1.000
_cell.length_c   1.000
_cell.angle_alpha   90.00
_cell.angle_beta   90.00
_cell.angle_gamma   90.00
#
_symmetry.space_group_name_H-M   'P 1'
#
loop_
_entity.id
_entity.type
_entity.pdbx_description
1 polymer ?
#
loop_
_entity_poly.entity_id
_entity_poly.type
_entity_poly.pdbx_seq_one_letter_code
_entity_poly.pdbx_strand_id
1 'polypeptide(L)'
;MKICVLFGSFNPLTKAHVTALKTAVDAIGADKGLFVATNGQYLKRKTVKIGDPFYLPEDERKVIIEQVCESEPNLEFWGFELGGINPSRFKTLCKIQKQYPDAEIYEIQGADKVHTLLTNSYDEEYVGNFRFVIFERNGIDLDEMFNESPLLSQQRASFVILPPIDEISSTEVRNRFYAGEDFSTLVPQVVVEALNKYKPTDFSISFEERMKVTMASGRFGRQTARKEIYKLNTKLFHDWQNGTSDIVFGNHKAFLDGAKLYRTPCDVSDIGKVYESTQTGCINADCMDIAEQLIAQGYNPAILNLASAKKPGGGYRDGSGAQEESLCYR
;
A
#
# COMPACT_ATOMS: atom_id res chain seq x y z
N MET A 1 -1.31 -34.85 -4.28
CA MET A 1 -1.96 -33.95 -3.31
C MET A 1 -2.44 -32.72 -4.04
N LYS A 2 -3.59 -32.16 -3.70
CA LYS A 2 -4.15 -30.96 -4.31
C LYS A 2 -4.34 -29.89 -3.23
N ILE A 3 -3.92 -28.66 -3.53
CA ILE A 3 -3.98 -27.54 -2.60
C ILE A 3 -4.66 -26.35 -3.29
N CYS A 4 -5.75 -25.86 -2.72
CA CYS A 4 -6.37 -24.61 -3.14
C CYS A 4 -5.81 -23.44 -2.34
N VAL A 5 -5.53 -22.30 -2.96
CA VAL A 5 -4.92 -21.13 -2.32
C VAL A 5 -5.74 -19.88 -2.60
N LEU A 6 -6.24 -19.23 -1.56
CA LEU A 6 -6.96 -17.97 -1.66
C LEU A 6 -6.11 -16.82 -1.11
N PHE A 7 -5.69 -15.92 -1.99
CA PHE A 7 -4.99 -14.69 -1.61
C PHE A 7 -5.97 -13.57 -1.28
N GLY A 8 -5.70 -12.83 -0.21
CA GLY A 8 -6.55 -11.70 0.16
C GLY A 8 -5.90 -10.70 1.11
N SER A 9 -6.41 -9.47 1.08
CA SER A 9 -6.12 -8.53 2.16
C SER A 9 -6.86 -8.88 3.44
N PHE A 10 -8.02 -9.54 3.32
CA PHE A 10 -8.90 -9.94 4.43
C PHE A 10 -9.12 -8.79 5.42
N ASN A 11 -9.60 -7.65 4.89
CA ASN A 11 -9.72 -6.39 5.62
C ASN A 11 -11.19 -5.88 5.65
N PRO A 12 -12.09 -6.53 6.42
CA PRO A 12 -11.91 -7.80 7.13
C PRO A 12 -12.19 -9.03 6.23
N LEU A 13 -11.94 -10.24 6.75
CA LEU A 13 -12.41 -11.49 6.15
C LEU A 13 -13.95 -11.54 6.15
N THR A 14 -14.55 -12.07 5.09
CA THR A 14 -16.02 -12.17 4.94
C THR A 14 -16.46 -13.61 4.69
N LYS A 15 -17.76 -13.89 4.84
CA LYS A 15 -18.31 -15.23 4.52
C LYS A 15 -18.09 -15.62 3.06
N ALA A 16 -18.06 -14.66 2.13
CA ALA A 16 -17.73 -14.94 0.73
C ALA A 16 -16.30 -15.47 0.54
N HIS A 17 -15.32 -15.02 1.34
CA HIS A 17 -13.96 -15.57 1.26
C HIS A 17 -13.93 -17.03 1.72
N VAL A 18 -14.60 -17.34 2.84
CA VAL A 18 -14.69 -18.72 3.36
C VAL A 18 -15.41 -19.61 2.36
N THR A 19 -16.56 -19.15 1.85
CA THR A 19 -17.35 -19.87 0.85
C THR A 19 -16.54 -20.12 -0.42
N ALA A 20 -15.81 -19.12 -0.92
CA ALA A 20 -14.97 -19.26 -2.10
C ALA A 20 -13.91 -20.37 -1.92
N LEU A 21 -13.20 -20.37 -0.80
CA LEU A 21 -12.17 -21.37 -0.53
C LEU A 21 -12.77 -22.76 -0.36
N LYS A 22 -13.87 -22.90 0.39
CA LYS A 22 -14.56 -24.18 0.59
C LYS A 22 -15.10 -24.74 -0.73
N THR A 23 -15.83 -23.94 -1.48
CA THR A 23 -16.39 -24.34 -2.78
C THR A 23 -15.29 -24.79 -3.74
N ALA A 24 -14.14 -24.11 -3.76
CA ALA A 24 -13.00 -24.51 -4.58
C ALA A 24 -12.37 -25.83 -4.09
N VAL A 25 -12.17 -25.98 -2.77
CA VAL A 25 -11.65 -27.22 -2.18
C VAL A 25 -12.54 -28.41 -2.53
N ASP A 26 -13.85 -28.26 -2.38
CA ASP A 26 -14.83 -29.31 -2.67
C ASP A 26 -14.87 -29.64 -4.17
N ALA A 27 -14.92 -28.63 -5.04
CA ALA A 27 -14.99 -28.82 -6.49
C ALA A 27 -13.73 -29.48 -7.07
N ILE A 28 -12.55 -29.17 -6.52
CA ILE A 28 -11.26 -29.73 -6.96
C ILE A 28 -11.00 -31.11 -6.33
N GLY A 29 -11.70 -31.44 -5.23
CA GLY A 29 -11.35 -32.54 -4.34
C GLY A 29 -9.98 -32.32 -3.72
N ALA A 30 -9.72 -31.09 -3.25
CA ALA A 30 -8.44 -30.71 -2.68
C ALA A 30 -8.25 -31.25 -1.26
N ASP A 31 -7.01 -31.65 -0.95
CA ASP A 31 -6.64 -32.11 0.38
C ASP A 31 -6.56 -30.95 1.38
N LYS A 32 -6.24 -29.74 0.89
CA LYS A 32 -6.08 -28.52 1.69
C LYS A 32 -6.56 -27.26 0.98
N GLY A 33 -7.11 -26.33 1.75
CA GLY A 33 -7.34 -24.94 1.36
C GLY A 33 -6.48 -24.00 2.21
N LEU A 34 -5.73 -23.11 1.58
CA LEU A 34 -4.84 -22.18 2.26
C LEU A 34 -5.35 -20.74 2.11
N PHE A 35 -5.56 -20.05 3.22
CA PHE A 35 -5.67 -18.59 3.22
C PHE A 35 -4.27 -17.97 3.24
N VAL A 36 -4.00 -17.06 2.31
CA VAL A 36 -2.77 -16.27 2.28
C VAL A 36 -3.10 -14.79 2.44
N ALA A 37 -2.80 -14.24 3.61
CA ALA A 37 -3.09 -12.85 3.93
C ALA A 37 -1.92 -11.93 3.56
N THR A 38 -2.19 -10.83 2.86
CA THR A 38 -1.15 -9.83 2.57
C THR A 38 -0.62 -9.19 3.86
N ASN A 39 0.64 -8.78 3.86
CA ASN A 39 1.25 -8.11 5.00
C ASN A 39 0.63 -6.73 5.32
N GLY A 40 0.83 -6.28 6.56
CA GLY A 40 0.30 -5.04 7.10
C GLY A 40 0.83 -3.78 6.40
N GLN A 41 2.10 -3.74 5.99
CA GLN A 41 2.67 -2.59 5.27
C GLN A 41 2.04 -2.42 3.89
N TYR A 42 1.86 -3.51 3.14
CA TYR A 42 1.16 -3.51 1.86
C TYR A 42 -0.28 -3.07 2.04
N LEU A 43 -0.98 -3.61 3.04
CA LEU A 43 -2.36 -3.23 3.33
C LEU A 43 -2.47 -1.74 3.68
N LYS A 44 -1.59 -1.19 4.54
CA LYS A 44 -1.54 0.25 4.86
C LYS A 44 -1.32 1.12 3.61
N ARG A 45 -0.42 0.73 2.71
CA ARG A 45 -0.21 1.46 1.44
C ARG A 45 -1.46 1.41 0.57
N LYS A 46 -2.10 0.25 0.48
CA LYS A 46 -3.33 0.04 -0.29
C LYS A 46 -4.49 0.87 0.23
N THR A 47 -4.74 0.87 1.54
CA THR A 47 -5.80 1.64 2.21
C THR A 47 -5.65 3.14 1.94
N VAL A 48 -4.43 3.67 2.09
CA VAL A 48 -4.11 5.05 1.73
C VAL A 48 -4.34 5.35 0.25
N LYS A 49 -3.91 4.47 -0.66
CA LYS A 49 -4.07 4.65 -2.11
C LYS A 49 -5.53 4.71 -2.54
N ILE A 50 -6.39 3.89 -1.96
CA ILE A 50 -7.83 3.85 -2.30
C ILE A 50 -8.66 4.85 -1.48
N GLY A 51 -8.05 5.57 -0.54
CA GLY A 51 -8.74 6.55 0.30
C GLY A 51 -9.64 5.94 1.37
N ASP A 52 -9.51 4.64 1.66
CA ASP A 52 -10.25 3.94 2.69
C ASP A 52 -9.38 3.83 3.93
N PRO A 53 -9.70 4.50 5.04
CA PRO A 53 -8.81 4.55 6.20
C PRO A 53 -8.82 3.25 7.01
N PHE A 54 -9.78 2.34 6.75
CA PHE A 54 -9.91 1.09 7.50
C PHE A 54 -8.70 0.18 7.32
N TYR A 55 -8.02 -0.08 8.43
CA TYR A 55 -6.87 -0.96 8.49
C TYR A 55 -7.01 -1.90 9.68
N LEU A 56 -7.40 -3.15 9.43
CA LEU A 56 -7.38 -4.19 10.45
C LEU A 56 -5.93 -4.65 10.65
N PRO A 57 -5.39 -4.57 11.88
CA PRO A 57 -4.01 -4.94 12.17
C PRO A 57 -3.66 -6.36 11.72
N GLU A 58 -2.38 -6.57 11.43
CA GLU A 58 -1.88 -7.87 10.96
C GLU A 58 -2.16 -9.01 11.94
N ASP A 59 -1.90 -8.78 13.23
CA ASP A 59 -2.13 -9.79 14.27
C ASP A 59 -3.62 -10.12 14.42
N GLU A 60 -4.51 -9.14 14.32
CA GLU A 60 -5.95 -9.39 14.37
C GLU A 60 -6.44 -10.16 13.14
N ARG A 61 -5.96 -9.82 11.94
CA ARG A 61 -6.27 -10.60 10.74
C ARG A 61 -5.78 -12.04 10.85
N LYS A 62 -4.59 -12.25 11.42
CA LYS A 62 -4.04 -13.59 11.68
C LYS A 62 -4.98 -14.38 12.60
N VAL A 63 -5.31 -13.83 13.78
CA VAL A 63 -6.17 -14.50 14.77
C VAL A 63 -7.53 -14.84 14.17
N ILE A 64 -8.14 -13.90 13.44
CA ILE A 64 -9.42 -14.14 12.75
C ILE A 64 -9.33 -15.32 11.79
N ILE A 65 -8.30 -15.38 10.95
CA ILE A 65 -8.18 -16.44 9.95
C ILE A 65 -7.88 -17.78 10.64
N GLU A 66 -6.99 -17.81 11.64
CA GLU A 66 -6.68 -19.01 12.42
C GLU A 66 -7.94 -19.59 13.08
N GLN A 67 -8.75 -18.75 13.73
CA GLN A 67 -10.01 -19.20 14.36
C GLN A 67 -11.07 -19.65 13.35
N VAL A 68 -11.12 -19.05 12.15
CA VAL A 68 -11.97 -19.59 11.08
C VAL A 68 -11.51 -20.99 10.67
N CYS A 69 -10.20 -21.19 10.52
CA CYS A 69 -9.61 -22.48 10.15
C CYS A 69 -9.80 -23.56 11.23
N GLU A 70 -9.83 -23.21 12.53
CA GLU A 70 -10.10 -24.16 13.62
C GLU A 70 -11.45 -24.88 13.46
N SER A 71 -12.44 -24.20 12.85
CA SER A 71 -13.76 -24.77 12.59
C SER A 71 -13.87 -25.58 11.29
N GLU A 72 -12.81 -25.62 10.49
CA GLU A 72 -12.83 -26.18 9.12
C GLU A 72 -11.59 -27.06 8.89
N PRO A 73 -11.69 -28.41 9.02
CA PRO A 73 -10.54 -29.30 9.15
C PRO A 73 -9.59 -29.32 7.95
N ASN A 74 -10.05 -28.92 6.77
CA ASN A 74 -9.26 -28.89 5.54
C ASN A 74 -8.72 -27.49 5.21
N LEU A 75 -9.01 -26.47 6.03
CA LEU A 75 -8.57 -25.10 5.82
C LEU A 75 -7.44 -24.74 6.78
N GLU A 76 -6.43 -24.04 6.27
CA GLU A 76 -5.27 -23.61 7.06
C GLU A 76 -4.89 -22.16 6.73
N PHE A 77 -4.28 -21.50 7.70
CA PHE A 77 -3.69 -20.18 7.50
C PHE A 77 -2.21 -20.28 7.10
N TRP A 78 -1.86 -19.73 5.94
CA TRP A 78 -0.49 -19.60 5.49
C TRP A 78 0.05 -18.19 5.79
N GLY A 79 0.58 -18.01 6.99
CA GLY A 79 1.06 -16.72 7.51
C GLY A 79 2.41 -16.23 6.97
N PHE A 80 2.97 -16.85 5.93
CA PHE A 80 4.33 -16.55 5.46
C PHE A 80 4.54 -15.10 5.00
N GLU A 81 3.51 -14.44 4.45
CA GLU A 81 3.65 -13.05 4.00
C GLU A 81 3.68 -12.04 5.17
N LEU A 82 3.25 -12.45 6.37
CA LEU A 82 3.26 -11.58 7.55
C LEU A 82 4.69 -11.17 7.92
N GLY A 83 4.86 -10.00 8.54
CA GLY A 83 6.17 -9.49 8.93
C GLY A 83 6.96 -8.74 7.86
N GLY A 84 6.34 -8.41 6.71
CA GLY A 84 6.86 -7.36 5.80
C GLY A 84 7.43 -7.83 4.47
N ILE A 85 7.18 -9.08 4.07
CA ILE A 85 7.55 -9.54 2.73
C ILE A 85 6.64 -8.89 1.70
N ASN A 86 7.18 -8.14 0.74
CA ASN A 86 6.37 -7.58 -0.35
C ASN A 86 5.55 -8.70 -1.02
N PRO A 87 4.21 -8.59 -1.02
CA PRO A 87 3.36 -9.70 -1.43
C PRO A 87 3.54 -9.93 -2.93
N SER A 88 3.70 -11.19 -3.30
CA SER A 88 3.85 -11.62 -4.68
C SER A 88 3.25 -13.02 -4.79
N ARG A 89 2.09 -13.11 -5.45
CA ARG A 89 1.33 -14.36 -5.55
C ARG A 89 2.20 -15.48 -6.11
N PHE A 90 2.86 -15.25 -7.24
CA PHE A 90 3.80 -16.19 -7.85
C PHE A 90 4.89 -16.66 -6.87
N LYS A 91 5.62 -15.73 -6.22
CA LYS A 91 6.69 -16.11 -5.28
C LYS A 91 6.16 -16.89 -4.07
N THR A 92 4.95 -16.56 -3.61
CA THR A 92 4.31 -17.27 -2.50
C THR A 92 3.87 -18.67 -2.93
N LEU A 93 3.29 -18.83 -4.13
CA LEU A 93 2.99 -20.14 -4.69
C LEU A 93 4.24 -20.99 -4.87
N CYS A 94 5.34 -20.44 -5.39
CA CYS A 94 6.62 -21.15 -5.49
C CYS A 94 7.14 -21.61 -4.11
N LYS A 95 6.87 -20.86 -3.04
CA LYS A 95 7.24 -21.29 -1.68
C LYS A 95 6.35 -22.40 -1.16
N ILE A 96 5.05 -22.34 -1.43
CA ILE A 96 4.12 -23.44 -1.12
C ILE A 96 4.54 -24.70 -1.89
N GLN A 97 4.85 -24.60 -3.19
CA GLN A 97 5.35 -25.73 -4.00
C GLN A 97 6.65 -26.31 -3.43
N LYS A 98 7.56 -25.48 -2.93
CA LYS A 98 8.79 -25.99 -2.28
C LYS A 98 8.51 -26.79 -1.01
N GLN A 99 7.47 -26.42 -0.24
CA GLN A 99 7.05 -27.17 0.94
C GLN A 99 6.26 -28.43 0.58
N TYR A 100 5.55 -28.41 -0.56
CA TYR A 100 4.80 -29.56 -1.09
C TYR A 100 5.22 -29.85 -2.55
N PRO A 101 6.40 -30.47 -2.78
CA PRO A 101 6.99 -30.60 -4.11
C PRO A 101 6.10 -31.26 -5.16
N ASP A 102 5.30 -32.25 -4.74
CA ASP A 102 4.44 -33.05 -5.61
C ASP A 102 2.96 -32.60 -5.58
N ALA A 103 2.66 -31.45 -4.96
CA ALA A 103 1.29 -30.95 -4.91
C ALA A 103 0.90 -30.23 -6.21
N GLU A 104 -0.33 -30.44 -6.66
CA GLU A 104 -0.98 -29.59 -7.63
C GLU A 104 -1.61 -28.40 -6.91
N ILE A 105 -1.13 -27.19 -7.21
CA ILE A 105 -1.57 -25.98 -6.53
C ILE A 105 -2.53 -25.19 -7.41
N TYR A 106 -3.70 -24.88 -6.85
CA TYR A 106 -4.81 -24.17 -7.49
C TYR A 106 -4.98 -22.80 -6.84
N GLU A 107 -4.61 -21.73 -7.52
CA GLU A 107 -4.91 -20.37 -7.07
C GLU A 107 -6.37 -20.00 -7.36
N ILE A 108 -7.05 -19.47 -6.35
CA ILE A 108 -8.42 -19.00 -6.47
C ILE A 108 -8.45 -17.50 -6.75
N GLN A 109 -9.19 -17.10 -7.78
CA GLN A 109 -9.47 -15.69 -8.07
C GLN A 109 -10.83 -15.50 -8.78
N GLY A 110 -11.28 -14.26 -8.88
CA GLY A 110 -12.45 -13.91 -9.69
C GLY A 110 -12.06 -13.69 -11.15
N ALA A 111 -13.04 -13.83 -12.05
CA ALA A 111 -12.90 -13.58 -13.48
C ALA A 111 -12.31 -12.18 -13.79
N ASP A 112 -12.64 -11.18 -12.97
CA ASP A 112 -12.13 -9.82 -13.07
C ASP A 112 -10.60 -9.70 -12.98
N LYS A 113 -9.91 -10.71 -12.43
CA LYS A 113 -8.46 -10.68 -12.22
C LYS A 113 -7.66 -11.54 -13.18
N VAL A 114 -8.30 -12.28 -14.08
CA VAL A 114 -7.61 -13.18 -15.02
C VAL A 114 -6.59 -12.42 -15.87
N HIS A 115 -6.93 -11.22 -16.34
CA HIS A 115 -6.01 -10.36 -17.11
C HIS A 115 -4.72 -10.02 -16.33
N THR A 116 -4.76 -10.01 -15.00
CA THR A 116 -3.58 -9.70 -14.17
C THR A 116 -2.50 -10.78 -14.23
N LEU A 117 -2.86 -12.00 -14.65
CA LEU A 117 -1.90 -13.09 -14.84
C LEU A 117 -0.86 -12.75 -15.92
N LEU A 118 -1.24 -11.97 -16.94
CA LEU A 118 -0.42 -11.59 -18.09
C LEU A 118 0.38 -10.29 -17.88
N THR A 119 0.36 -9.73 -16.67
CA THR A 119 0.99 -8.42 -16.40
C THR A 119 2.38 -8.51 -15.79
N ASN A 120 2.88 -9.73 -15.55
CA ASN A 120 4.13 -9.97 -14.84
C ASN A 120 5.20 -10.51 -15.78
N SER A 121 6.46 -10.24 -15.49
CA SER A 121 7.63 -10.78 -16.21
C SER A 121 7.83 -12.30 -16.08
N TYR A 122 6.88 -13.01 -15.46
CA TYR A 122 6.92 -14.43 -15.16
C TYR A 122 5.59 -15.11 -15.51
N ASP A 123 4.78 -14.50 -16.37
CA ASP A 123 3.46 -14.98 -16.76
C ASP A 123 3.49 -16.40 -17.34
N GLU A 124 4.45 -16.73 -18.21
CA GLU A 124 4.62 -18.08 -18.75
C GLU A 124 4.88 -19.12 -17.65
N GLU A 125 5.82 -18.85 -16.73
CA GLU A 125 6.12 -19.74 -15.61
C GLU A 125 4.96 -19.82 -14.63
N TYR A 126 4.26 -18.71 -14.39
CA TYR A 126 3.15 -18.64 -13.46
C TYR A 126 1.97 -19.45 -13.97
N VAL A 127 1.55 -19.23 -15.22
CA VAL A 127 0.42 -19.95 -15.81
C VAL A 127 0.79 -21.40 -16.17
N GLY A 128 2.06 -21.66 -16.50
CA GLY A 128 2.54 -23.00 -16.85
C GLY A 128 2.71 -23.94 -15.66
N ASN A 129 3.08 -23.42 -14.47
CA ASN A 129 3.39 -24.26 -13.30
C ASN A 129 2.23 -24.40 -12.31
N PHE A 130 1.23 -23.53 -12.37
CA PHE A 130 0.11 -23.52 -11.43
C PHE A 130 -1.24 -23.68 -12.13
N ARG A 131 -2.24 -24.11 -11.36
CA ARG A 131 -3.63 -24.22 -11.79
C ARG A 131 -4.43 -23.07 -11.20
N PHE A 132 -5.58 -22.76 -11.79
CA PHE A 132 -6.40 -21.63 -11.38
C PHE A 132 -7.86 -22.05 -11.26
N VAL A 133 -8.49 -21.67 -10.15
CA VAL A 133 -9.93 -21.73 -9.98
C VAL A 133 -10.48 -20.32 -10.16
N ILE A 134 -11.31 -20.15 -11.18
CA ILE A 134 -11.89 -18.86 -11.55
C ILE A 134 -13.38 -18.87 -11.22
N PHE A 135 -13.78 -18.01 -10.29
CA PHE A 135 -15.19 -17.73 -10.06
C PHE A 135 -15.70 -16.74 -11.11
N GLU A 136 -16.74 -17.11 -11.83
CA GLU A 136 -17.42 -16.23 -12.77
C GLU A 136 -17.93 -14.94 -12.10
N ARG A 137 -17.95 -13.84 -12.85
CA ARG A 137 -18.51 -12.56 -12.40
C ARG A 137 -19.17 -11.81 -13.54
N ASN A 138 -20.37 -11.29 -13.26
CA ASN A 138 -21.06 -10.18 -13.95
C ASN A 138 -20.75 -10.02 -15.45
N GLY A 139 -21.03 -11.07 -16.25
CA GLY A 139 -20.98 -10.98 -17.72
C GLY A 139 -19.58 -10.88 -18.33
N ILE A 140 -18.52 -11.22 -17.58
CA ILE A 140 -17.18 -11.37 -18.15
C ILE A 140 -17.14 -12.63 -19.01
N ASP A 141 -16.91 -12.46 -20.31
CA ASP A 141 -16.72 -13.57 -21.25
C ASP A 141 -15.30 -14.13 -21.11
N LEU A 142 -15.17 -15.20 -20.32
CA LEU A 142 -13.89 -15.86 -20.08
C LEU A 142 -13.36 -16.56 -21.34
N ASP A 143 -14.23 -17.03 -22.22
CA ASP A 143 -13.78 -17.71 -23.44
C ASP A 143 -13.19 -16.70 -24.43
N GLU A 144 -13.78 -15.51 -24.56
CA GLU A 144 -13.18 -14.40 -25.29
C GLU A 144 -11.80 -14.04 -24.69
N MET A 145 -11.71 -13.83 -23.38
CA MET A 145 -10.45 -13.50 -22.70
C MET A 145 -9.36 -14.57 -22.91
N PHE A 146 -9.73 -15.85 -22.88
CA PHE A 146 -8.78 -16.94 -23.12
C PHE A 146 -8.34 -16.99 -24.58
N ASN A 147 -9.22 -16.68 -25.53
CA ASN A 147 -8.90 -16.68 -26.96
C ASN A 147 -8.05 -15.48 -27.40
N GLU A 148 -8.16 -14.34 -26.72
CA GLU A 148 -7.33 -13.16 -26.99
C GLU A 148 -5.85 -13.35 -26.61
N SER A 149 -5.54 -14.31 -25.73
CA SER A 149 -4.19 -14.59 -25.27
C SER A 149 -3.71 -15.98 -25.70
N PRO A 150 -2.70 -16.07 -26.58
CA PRO A 150 -2.12 -17.37 -26.96
C PRO A 150 -1.68 -18.21 -25.76
N LEU A 151 -1.11 -17.57 -24.73
CA LEU A 151 -0.66 -18.24 -23.51
C LEU A 151 -1.85 -18.84 -22.74
N LEU A 152 -2.92 -18.06 -22.53
CA LEU A 152 -4.08 -18.55 -21.79
C LEU A 152 -4.84 -19.61 -22.57
N SER A 153 -4.99 -19.44 -23.89
CA SER A 153 -5.60 -20.43 -24.78
C SER A 153 -4.84 -21.76 -24.74
N GLN A 154 -3.51 -21.72 -24.86
CA GLN A 154 -2.66 -22.92 -24.77
C GLN A 154 -2.77 -23.59 -23.40
N GLN A 155 -2.92 -22.81 -22.33
CA GLN A 155 -2.99 -23.29 -20.96
C GLN A 155 -4.43 -23.45 -20.45
N ARG A 156 -5.44 -23.51 -21.33
CA ARG A 156 -6.87 -23.55 -20.94
C ARG A 156 -7.20 -24.67 -19.95
N ALA A 157 -6.52 -25.82 -20.07
CA ALA A 157 -6.68 -26.97 -19.17
C ALA A 157 -6.22 -26.69 -17.73
N SER A 158 -5.43 -25.64 -17.51
CA SER A 158 -5.00 -25.18 -16.18
C SER A 158 -6.10 -24.44 -15.41
N PHE A 159 -7.20 -24.07 -16.07
CA PHE A 159 -8.27 -23.25 -15.52
C PHE A 159 -9.54 -24.06 -15.28
N VAL A 160 -10.00 -24.05 -14.04
CA VAL A 160 -11.30 -24.60 -13.62
C VAL A 160 -12.24 -23.44 -13.36
N ILE A 161 -13.36 -23.41 -14.09
CA ILE A 161 -14.34 -22.33 -13.99
C ILE A 161 -15.47 -22.79 -13.07
N LEU A 162 -15.77 -21.98 -12.06
CA LEU A 162 -16.85 -22.25 -11.10
C LEU A 162 -17.92 -21.15 -11.20
N PRO A 163 -19.20 -21.50 -10.95
CA PRO A 163 -20.30 -20.54 -10.98
C PRO A 163 -20.08 -19.42 -9.95
N PRO A 164 -20.73 -18.26 -10.13
CA PRO A 164 -20.61 -17.15 -9.19
C PRO A 164 -21.08 -17.56 -7.80
N ILE A 165 -20.44 -16.96 -6.78
CA ILE A 165 -20.85 -17.04 -5.38
C ILE A 165 -21.38 -15.69 -4.92
N ASP A 166 -22.15 -15.70 -3.82
CA ASP A 166 -22.72 -14.48 -3.24
C ASP A 166 -21.65 -13.38 -3.05
N GLU A 167 -21.92 -12.21 -3.62
CA GLU A 167 -20.99 -11.07 -3.57
C GLU A 167 -21.05 -10.35 -2.23
N ILE A 168 -20.34 -10.89 -1.23
CA ILE A 168 -20.11 -10.20 0.04
C ILE A 168 -18.71 -9.57 0.02
N SER A 169 -18.67 -8.27 -0.25
CA SER A 169 -17.42 -7.51 -0.28
C SER A 169 -16.99 -7.07 1.12
N SER A 170 -15.68 -7.06 1.39
CA SER A 170 -15.16 -6.42 2.62
C SER A 170 -15.51 -4.93 2.69
N THR A 171 -15.66 -4.25 1.54
CA THR A 171 -16.04 -2.83 1.49
C THR A 171 -17.42 -2.59 2.09
N GLU A 172 -18.37 -3.47 1.79
CA GLU A 172 -19.72 -3.39 2.37
C GLU A 172 -19.68 -3.54 3.90
N VAL A 173 -18.90 -4.51 4.40
CA VAL A 173 -18.71 -4.69 5.85
C VAL A 173 -18.15 -3.43 6.50
N ARG A 174 -17.16 -2.81 5.87
CA ARG A 174 -16.55 -1.57 6.38
C ARG A 174 -17.53 -0.41 6.37
N ASN A 175 -18.33 -0.26 5.31
CA ASN A 175 -19.35 0.79 5.23
C ASN A 175 -20.36 0.66 6.37
N ARG A 176 -20.89 -0.54 6.61
CA ARG A 176 -21.80 -0.80 7.73
C ARG A 176 -21.16 -0.57 9.08
N PHE A 177 -19.91 -1.00 9.27
CA PHE A 177 -19.15 -0.75 10.49
C PHE A 177 -19.02 0.76 10.77
N TYR A 178 -18.70 1.58 9.76
CA TYR A 178 -18.64 3.04 9.91
C TYR A 178 -20.01 3.68 10.15
N ALA A 179 -21.07 3.12 9.57
CA ALA A 179 -22.45 3.59 9.75
C ALA A 179 -23.08 3.15 11.08
N GLY A 180 -22.45 2.22 11.82
CA GLY A 180 -23.04 1.61 13.02
C GLY A 180 -24.19 0.64 12.69
N GLU A 181 -24.22 0.13 11.46
CA GLU A 181 -25.20 -0.84 10.99
C GLU A 181 -24.76 -2.28 11.24
N ASP A 182 -25.71 -3.21 11.30
CA ASP A 182 -25.41 -4.62 11.49
C ASP A 182 -24.76 -5.26 10.24
N PHE A 183 -23.58 -5.83 10.44
CA PHE A 183 -22.81 -6.57 9.46
C PHE A 183 -22.58 -8.04 9.84
N SER A 184 -23.16 -8.51 10.96
CA SER A 184 -22.95 -9.87 11.48
C SER A 184 -23.35 -10.97 10.50
N THR A 185 -24.30 -10.69 9.61
CA THR A 185 -24.73 -11.62 8.56
C THR A 185 -23.68 -11.80 7.46
N LEU A 186 -22.77 -10.84 7.28
CA LEU A 186 -21.79 -10.78 6.18
C LEU A 186 -20.45 -11.46 6.51
N VAL A 187 -20.16 -11.65 7.79
CA VAL A 187 -18.85 -12.11 8.25
C VAL A 187 -18.96 -13.29 9.23
N PRO A 188 -17.93 -14.13 9.38
CA PRO A 188 -17.88 -15.10 10.47
C PRO A 188 -17.99 -14.42 11.84
N GLN A 189 -18.52 -15.12 12.83
CA GLN A 189 -18.77 -14.59 14.17
C GLN A 189 -17.51 -14.01 14.83
N VAL A 190 -16.35 -14.66 14.65
CA VAL A 190 -15.05 -14.16 15.11
C VAL A 190 -14.72 -12.74 14.62
N VAL A 191 -15.13 -12.39 13.40
CA VAL A 191 -14.90 -11.05 12.85
C VAL A 191 -15.76 -10.02 13.57
N VAL A 192 -17.01 -10.38 13.92
CA VAL A 192 -17.89 -9.53 14.72
C VAL A 192 -17.27 -9.26 16.08
N GLU A 193 -16.79 -10.30 16.75
CA GLU A 193 -16.14 -10.20 18.06
C GLU A 193 -14.86 -9.37 18.00
N ALA A 194 -14.05 -9.52 16.96
CA ALA A 194 -12.86 -8.71 16.74
C ALA A 194 -13.21 -7.24 16.51
N LEU A 195 -14.17 -6.94 15.61
CA LEU A 195 -14.53 -5.57 15.28
C LEU A 195 -15.27 -4.83 16.39
N ASN A 196 -16.00 -5.53 17.26
CA ASN A 196 -16.66 -4.93 18.44
C ASN A 196 -15.67 -4.34 19.46
N LYS A 197 -14.38 -4.70 19.39
CA LYS A 197 -13.32 -4.09 20.21
C LYS A 197 -12.93 -2.69 19.72
N TYR A 198 -13.32 -2.35 18.49
CA TYR A 198 -12.93 -1.11 17.82
C TYR A 198 -14.11 -0.16 17.65
N LYS A 199 -13.79 1.13 17.61
CA LYS A 199 -14.69 2.21 17.19
C LYS A 199 -14.29 2.69 15.79
N PRO A 200 -15.23 3.27 15.01
CA PRO A 200 -14.92 3.95 13.75
C PRO A 200 -13.71 4.90 13.80
N THR A 201 -13.54 5.63 14.92
CA THR A 201 -12.43 6.56 15.14
C THR A 201 -11.06 5.89 15.20
N ASP A 202 -11.00 4.61 15.59
CA ASP A 202 -9.74 3.87 15.76
C ASP A 202 -9.08 3.54 14.42
N PHE A 203 -9.86 3.57 13.35
CA PHE A 203 -9.37 3.36 11.98
C PHE A 203 -9.09 4.66 11.23
N SER A 204 -9.18 5.81 11.89
CA SER A 204 -8.84 7.09 11.24
C SER A 204 -7.32 7.20 11.04
N ILE A 205 -6.90 7.40 9.78
CA ILE A 205 -5.48 7.68 9.47
C ILE A 205 -5.28 9.18 9.56
N SER A 206 -4.43 9.62 10.50
CA SER A 206 -4.04 11.02 10.61
C SER A 206 -3.42 11.54 9.30
N PHE A 207 -3.53 12.84 9.04
CA PHE A 207 -2.92 13.44 7.85
C PHE A 207 -1.42 13.12 7.77
N GLU A 208 -0.72 13.20 8.91
CA GLU A 208 0.71 12.88 9.01
C GLU A 208 1.01 11.43 8.63
N GLU A 209 0.24 10.47 9.14
CA GLU A 209 0.46 9.05 8.85
C GLU A 209 0.13 8.73 7.39
N ARG A 210 -0.90 9.36 6.82
CA ARG A 210 -1.20 9.30 5.38
C ARG A 210 -0.04 9.83 4.54
N MET A 211 0.57 10.95 4.93
CA MET A 211 1.72 11.51 4.23
C MET A 211 2.95 10.60 4.35
N LYS A 212 3.24 10.05 5.53
CA LYS A 212 4.34 9.09 5.73
C LYS A 212 4.20 7.87 4.82
N VAL A 213 3.01 7.26 4.78
CA VAL A 213 2.74 6.09 3.92
C VAL A 213 2.84 6.44 2.43
N THR A 214 2.29 7.59 2.04
CA THR A 214 2.35 8.08 0.66
C THR A 214 3.81 8.32 0.22
N MET A 215 4.64 8.95 1.06
CA MET A 215 6.08 9.15 0.78
C MET A 215 6.85 7.83 0.67
N ALA A 216 6.50 6.83 1.48
CA ALA A 216 7.12 5.50 1.45
C ALA A 216 6.76 4.68 0.20
N SER A 217 5.93 5.20 -0.71
CA SER A 217 5.51 4.54 -1.95
C SER A 217 6.39 4.90 -3.16
N GLY A 218 7.65 5.28 -2.91
CA GLY A 218 8.64 5.59 -3.94
C GLY A 218 8.48 7.00 -4.54
N ARG A 219 9.12 7.25 -5.69
CA ARG A 219 9.20 8.58 -6.33
C ARG A 219 7.82 9.22 -6.59
N PHE A 220 6.89 8.47 -7.16
CA PHE A 220 5.52 8.94 -7.42
C PHE A 220 4.75 9.25 -6.13
N GLY A 221 4.94 8.41 -5.10
CA GLY A 221 4.39 8.64 -3.78
C GLY A 221 4.88 9.96 -3.19
N ARG A 222 6.19 10.20 -3.20
CA ARG A 222 6.80 11.46 -2.73
C ARG A 222 6.23 12.70 -3.45
N GLN A 223 6.12 12.66 -4.77
CA GLN A 223 5.53 13.76 -5.54
C GLN A 223 4.06 14.02 -5.16
N THR A 224 3.28 12.95 -4.96
CA THR A 224 1.88 13.03 -4.54
C THR A 224 1.74 13.64 -3.16
N ALA A 225 2.52 13.16 -2.18
CA ALA A 225 2.53 13.70 -0.83
C ALA A 225 2.88 15.19 -0.81
N ARG A 226 3.89 15.60 -1.60
CA ARG A 226 4.27 17.02 -1.73
C ARG A 226 3.16 17.87 -2.32
N LYS A 227 2.46 17.39 -3.35
CA LYS A 227 1.32 18.11 -3.95
C LYS A 227 0.20 18.31 -2.93
N GLU A 228 -0.07 17.31 -2.10
CA GLU A 228 -1.08 17.40 -1.04
C GLU A 228 -0.65 18.35 0.09
N ILE A 229 0.60 18.25 0.56
CA ILE A 229 1.17 19.19 1.54
C ILE A 229 1.13 20.62 0.99
N TYR A 230 1.49 20.82 -0.28
CA TYR A 230 1.43 22.14 -0.93
C TYR A 230 0.01 22.68 -0.96
N LYS A 231 -0.97 21.91 -1.44
CA LYS A 231 -2.39 22.32 -1.45
C LYS A 231 -2.90 22.68 -0.06
N LEU A 232 -2.56 21.87 0.95
CA LEU A 232 -2.94 22.12 2.34
C LEU A 232 -2.35 23.45 2.83
N ASN A 233 -1.05 23.65 2.61
CA ASN A 233 -0.36 24.89 2.98
C ASN A 233 -0.93 26.10 2.23
N THR A 234 -1.24 25.97 0.94
CA THR A 234 -1.86 27.03 0.14
C THR A 234 -3.25 27.38 0.68
N LYS A 235 -4.07 26.38 1.01
CA LYS A 235 -5.38 26.60 1.61
C LYS A 235 -5.27 27.31 2.96
N LEU A 236 -4.43 26.79 3.87
CA LEU A 236 -4.16 27.41 5.17
C LEU A 236 -3.70 28.87 4.99
N PHE A 237 -2.83 29.13 4.03
CA PHE A 237 -2.35 30.48 3.76
C PHE A 237 -3.45 31.41 3.24
N HIS A 238 -4.29 30.94 2.33
CA HIS A 238 -5.45 31.72 1.88
C HIS A 238 -6.42 32.01 3.02
N ASP A 239 -6.69 31.02 3.87
CA ASP A 239 -7.59 31.19 5.00
C ASP A 239 -7.02 32.19 6.02
N TRP A 240 -5.69 32.19 6.23
CA TRP A 240 -5.00 33.19 7.05
C TRP A 240 -5.08 34.60 6.45
N GLN A 241 -4.77 34.76 5.16
CA GLN A 241 -4.79 36.07 4.49
C GLN A 241 -6.18 36.71 4.50
N ASN A 242 -7.22 35.89 4.35
CA ASN A 242 -8.60 36.36 4.31
C ASN A 242 -9.22 36.51 5.71
N GLY A 243 -8.47 36.20 6.78
CA GLY A 243 -8.96 36.23 8.16
C GLY A 243 -10.09 35.24 8.42
N THR A 244 -10.20 34.17 7.63
CA THR A 244 -11.31 33.20 7.70
C THR A 244 -11.04 32.05 8.68
N SER A 245 -9.86 31.97 9.29
CA SER A 245 -9.55 30.98 10.33
C SER A 245 -8.50 31.45 11.33
N ASP A 246 -8.71 31.15 12.62
CA ASP A 246 -7.66 31.20 13.64
C ASP A 246 -6.75 29.98 13.46
N ILE A 247 -5.58 30.18 12.85
CA ILE A 247 -4.61 29.09 12.66
C ILE A 247 -3.85 28.85 13.95
N VAL A 248 -4.23 27.81 14.68
CA VAL A 248 -3.48 27.30 15.82
C VAL A 248 -2.44 26.32 15.31
N PHE A 249 -1.18 26.77 15.23
CA PHE A 249 -0.06 25.85 15.02
C PHE A 249 0.12 24.98 16.28
N GLY A 250 0.36 23.67 16.07
CA GLY A 250 0.62 22.73 17.17
C GLY A 250 1.88 23.08 17.99
N ASN A 251 2.23 22.23 18.95
CA ASN A 251 3.37 22.45 19.84
C ASN A 251 4.70 22.61 19.05
N HIS A 252 5.12 23.86 18.84
CA HIS A 252 6.32 24.23 18.08
C HIS A 252 7.60 23.68 18.70
N LYS A 253 7.58 23.26 19.97
CA LYS A 253 8.76 22.77 20.68
C LYS A 253 9.29 21.46 20.05
N ALA A 254 8.39 20.59 19.58
CA ALA A 254 8.78 19.35 18.91
C ALA A 254 9.40 19.59 17.52
N PHE A 255 8.94 20.61 16.79
CA PHE A 255 9.50 20.98 15.48
C PHE A 255 10.87 21.65 15.57
N LEU A 256 11.14 22.34 16.69
CA LEU A 256 12.42 22.99 16.95
C LEU A 256 13.43 22.06 17.63
N ASP A 257 13.00 20.88 18.07
CA ASP A 257 13.87 19.92 18.73
C ASP A 257 14.87 19.37 17.70
N GLY A 258 16.14 19.71 17.86
CA GLY A 258 17.20 19.43 16.87
C GLY A 258 17.46 20.55 15.85
N ALA A 259 16.61 21.59 15.78
CA ALA A 259 16.85 22.74 14.93
C ALA A 259 17.76 23.76 15.65
N LYS A 260 18.90 24.11 15.03
CA LYS A 260 19.78 25.16 15.53
C LYS A 260 19.37 26.51 14.93
N LEU A 261 18.73 27.35 15.75
CA LEU A 261 18.28 28.69 15.34
C LEU A 261 19.39 29.71 15.54
N TYR A 262 19.80 30.37 14.46
CA TYR A 262 20.76 31.47 14.50
C TYR A 262 20.00 32.80 14.48
N ARG A 263 20.16 33.61 15.54
CA ARG A 263 19.52 34.94 15.66
C ARG A 263 20.41 36.08 15.21
N THR A 264 21.70 35.84 15.15
CA THR A 264 22.72 36.79 14.69
C THR A 264 23.39 36.20 13.47
N PRO A 265 23.66 36.98 12.41
CA PRO A 265 24.48 36.53 11.30
C PRO A 265 25.81 35.96 11.80
N CYS A 266 26.23 34.82 11.26
CA CYS A 266 27.58 34.32 11.47
C CYS A 266 28.47 34.90 10.38
N ASP A 267 29.58 35.51 10.78
CA ASP A 267 30.65 35.83 9.86
C ASP A 267 31.44 34.56 9.57
N VAL A 268 31.60 34.24 8.29
CA VAL A 268 32.34 33.06 7.81
C VAL A 268 33.63 33.46 7.08
N SER A 269 33.97 34.75 7.08
CA SER A 269 35.19 35.26 6.44
C SER A 269 36.49 34.68 7.03
N ASP A 270 36.45 34.30 8.31
CA ASP A 270 37.57 33.68 9.02
C ASP A 270 37.62 32.15 8.87
N ILE A 271 36.64 31.53 8.20
CA ILE A 271 36.70 30.11 7.84
C ILE A 271 37.66 30.01 6.66
N GLY A 272 38.94 29.76 6.94
CA GLY A 272 39.96 29.54 5.92
C GLY A 272 39.55 28.46 4.90
N LYS A 273 40.22 28.39 3.75
CA LYS A 273 39.94 27.35 2.73
C LYS A 273 40.05 25.96 3.35
N VAL A 274 38.90 25.31 3.55
CA VAL A 274 38.82 23.95 4.11
C VAL A 274 39.10 22.88 3.04
N TYR A 275 39.01 23.24 1.76
CA TYR A 275 39.16 22.33 0.63
C TYR A 275 40.02 22.95 -0.48
N GLU A 276 40.80 22.12 -1.19
CA GLU A 276 41.68 22.57 -2.28
C GLU A 276 40.91 22.97 -3.55
N SER A 277 39.75 22.35 -3.82
CA SER A 277 38.91 22.66 -4.97
C SER A 277 37.42 22.44 -4.66
N THR A 278 36.56 23.10 -5.43
CA THR A 278 35.10 22.93 -5.36
C THR A 278 34.61 22.47 -6.72
N GLN A 279 33.79 21.43 -6.75
CA GLN A 279 33.10 20.97 -7.95
C GLN A 279 31.65 21.43 -7.90
N THR A 280 31.17 22.00 -8.99
CA THR A 280 29.78 22.46 -9.14
C THR A 280 29.13 21.74 -10.31
N GLY A 281 27.86 21.38 -10.17
CA GLY A 281 27.08 20.74 -11.22
C GLY A 281 25.61 21.07 -11.09
N CYS A 282 24.86 20.90 -12.19
CA CYS A 282 23.42 21.02 -12.21
C CYS A 282 22.82 19.66 -12.56
N ILE A 283 21.81 19.24 -11.80
CA ILE A 283 21.11 17.97 -12.01
C ILE A 283 19.62 18.26 -12.06
N ASN A 284 18.94 17.81 -13.12
CA ASN A 284 17.50 17.91 -13.23
C ASN A 284 16.82 16.81 -12.38
N ALA A 285 16.82 17.02 -11.07
CA ALA A 285 16.24 16.11 -10.08
C ALA A 285 15.76 16.87 -8.84
N ASP A 286 14.99 16.20 -8.00
CA ASP A 286 14.52 16.76 -6.74
C ASP A 286 15.64 16.82 -5.68
N CYS A 287 15.73 17.91 -4.92
CA CYS A 287 16.83 18.13 -3.98
C CYS A 287 16.89 17.10 -2.84
N MET A 288 15.74 16.56 -2.39
CA MET A 288 15.72 15.51 -1.36
C MET A 288 16.16 14.17 -1.95
N ASP A 289 15.74 13.86 -3.18
CA ASP A 289 16.14 12.63 -3.87
C ASP A 289 17.66 12.60 -4.09
N ILE A 290 18.26 13.75 -4.45
CA ILE A 290 19.71 13.90 -4.59
C ILE A 290 20.42 13.82 -3.25
N ALA A 291 19.89 14.45 -2.20
CA ALA A 291 20.50 14.38 -0.88
C ALA A 291 20.52 12.95 -0.32
N GLU A 292 19.45 12.16 -0.49
CA GLU A 292 19.45 10.74 -0.12
C GLU A 292 20.53 9.95 -0.88
N GLN A 293 20.69 10.18 -2.18
CA GLN A 293 21.73 9.54 -2.99
C GLN A 293 23.13 9.92 -2.50
N LEU A 294 23.35 11.19 -2.17
CA LEU A 294 24.63 11.68 -1.63
C LEU A 294 24.92 11.07 -0.25
N ILE A 295 23.93 10.96 0.63
CA ILE A 295 24.06 10.26 1.92
C ILE A 295 24.44 8.79 1.70
N ALA A 296 23.77 8.10 0.76
CA ALA A 296 24.06 6.71 0.44
C ALA A 296 25.49 6.52 -0.13
N GLN A 297 26.05 7.56 -0.75
CA GLN A 297 27.43 7.61 -1.23
C GLN A 297 28.44 8.05 -0.14
N GLY A 298 27.98 8.28 1.10
CA GLY A 298 28.83 8.67 2.23
C GLY A 298 29.09 10.16 2.38
N TYR A 299 28.39 11.01 1.61
CA TYR A 299 28.49 12.47 1.76
C TYR A 299 27.59 12.98 2.90
N ASN A 300 27.86 14.22 3.34
CA ASN A 300 27.04 14.96 4.30
C ASN A 300 26.39 16.17 3.60
N PRO A 301 25.30 15.98 2.84
CA PRO A 301 24.71 17.04 2.03
C PRO A 301 23.97 18.06 2.90
N ALA A 302 24.16 19.34 2.60
CA ALA A 302 23.30 20.42 3.09
C ALA A 302 22.22 20.72 2.05
N ILE A 303 20.95 20.63 2.43
CA ILE A 303 19.82 21.00 1.57
C ILE A 303 19.36 22.40 1.98
N LEU A 304 19.38 23.33 1.04
CA LEU A 304 18.83 24.66 1.24
C LEU A 304 17.32 24.61 1.02
N ASN A 305 16.56 24.63 2.11
CA ASN A 305 15.11 24.85 2.06
C ASN A 305 14.83 26.34 2.21
N LEU A 306 14.54 27.00 1.09
CA LEU A 306 14.44 28.45 1.00
C LEU A 306 13.02 28.91 1.37
N ALA A 307 12.67 28.70 2.65
CA ALA A 307 11.46 29.23 3.25
C ALA A 307 11.71 30.67 3.72
N SER A 308 10.97 31.64 3.18
CA SER A 308 11.01 33.01 3.72
C SER A 308 10.18 33.08 5.01
N ALA A 309 10.79 33.60 6.07
CA ALA A 309 10.12 33.84 7.35
C ALA A 309 8.97 34.86 7.25
N LYS A 310 8.87 35.60 6.15
CA LYS A 310 7.84 36.62 5.90
C LYS A 310 6.92 36.30 4.72
N LYS A 311 7.31 35.37 3.84
CA LYS A 311 6.57 34.99 2.63
C LYS A 311 6.53 33.46 2.48
N PRO A 312 5.43 32.81 2.85
CA PRO A 312 5.22 31.39 2.59
C PRO A 312 5.39 31.08 1.08
N GLY A 313 6.17 30.05 0.74
CA GLY A 313 6.49 29.70 -0.66
C GLY A 313 7.62 30.53 -1.30
N GLY A 314 8.33 31.37 -0.53
CA GLY A 314 9.59 31.99 -0.95
C GLY A 314 9.47 32.99 -2.10
N GLY A 315 8.24 33.37 -2.48
CA GLY A 315 7.95 34.29 -3.58
C GLY A 315 8.53 33.84 -4.92
N TYR A 316 8.36 32.55 -5.26
CA TYR A 316 8.87 31.94 -6.50
C TYR A 316 8.52 32.68 -7.80
N ARG A 317 7.38 33.38 -7.85
CA ARG A 317 6.95 34.14 -9.04
C ARG A 317 7.58 35.53 -9.12
N ASP A 318 7.97 36.10 -7.98
CA ASP A 318 8.32 37.51 -7.85
C ASP A 318 9.76 37.69 -7.32
N GLY A 319 10.54 36.60 -7.29
CA GLY A 319 11.95 36.58 -6.92
C GLY A 319 12.22 37.22 -5.57
N SER A 320 11.60 36.76 -4.47
CA SER A 320 12.03 37.25 -3.15
C SER A 320 13.38 36.68 -2.73
N GLY A 321 14.47 37.16 -3.36
CA GLY A 321 15.87 37.23 -2.88
C GLY A 321 16.51 36.00 -2.25
N ALA A 322 15.81 34.87 -2.25
CA ALA A 322 16.16 33.63 -1.59
C ALA A 322 16.16 32.48 -2.60
N GLN A 323 16.15 32.75 -3.90
CA GLN A 323 16.25 31.75 -4.94
C GLN A 323 17.58 31.90 -5.68
N GLU A 324 18.06 30.79 -6.26
CA GLU A 324 19.38 30.58 -6.89
C GLU A 324 19.89 31.74 -7.75
N GLU A 325 18.98 32.54 -8.31
CA GLU A 325 19.25 33.78 -9.05
C GLU A 325 20.15 34.79 -8.31
N SER A 326 20.18 34.82 -6.98
CA SER A 326 21.06 35.75 -6.24
C SER A 326 22.52 35.27 -6.10
N LEU A 327 22.80 33.98 -6.32
CA LEU A 327 24.17 33.44 -6.25
C LEU A 327 24.95 33.61 -7.56
N CYS A 328 24.25 33.89 -8.67
CA CYS A 328 24.84 34.06 -10.00
C CYS A 328 24.97 35.53 -10.44
N TYR A 329 24.57 36.50 -9.61
CA TYR A 329 24.90 37.91 -9.83
C TYR A 329 26.21 38.27 -9.12
N ARG A 330 27.34 37.95 -9.75
CA ARG A 330 28.62 38.64 -9.56
C ARG A 330 29.31 38.86 -10.89
#